data_AF-A0A930X0Y7-F1
#
_entry.id   AF-A0A930X0Y7-F1
#
_cell.length_a   1.000
_cell.length_b   1.000
_cell.length_c   1.000
_cell.angle_alpha   90.00
_cell.angle_beta   90.00
_cell.angle_gamma   90.00
#
_symmetry.space_group_name_H-M   'P 1'
#
loop_
_entity.id
_entity.type
_entity.pdbx_description
1 polymer ?
#
loop_
_entity_poly.entity_id
_entity_poly.type
_entity_poly.pdbx_seq_one_letter_code
_entity_poly.pdbx_strand_id
1 'polypeptide(L)'
;MFKLKNLQLGQKFTLLLLVVFLSGIIASSIALSTVLNQSAQAQLTTKALMLMETMNSVRSYTTDHINPELAPRLEAEFLPESVPAYSAREVFETLRNSPDYADFFYKEATLNPTNLRDKADEFEAQLVNNFRSQDNPREVNGFRRTPGGDLFYIARPIKIDQQSCLECHSTPEAAPASMIDRYGPSNGFGWQINEIVGAQMISVPAAKVLQSARQSLVLILGIFVIVFAIATLLVNLWLKRYVVKPLNKMARVAEAVSMGDTAATFTQDSQDEVGKLADAFNRVRLSLQMAMQRLERYREGRRSSNDFSQQ
;
A
#
# COMPACT_ATOMS: atom_id res chain seq x y z
N MET A 1 7.32 28.33 15.47
CA MET A 1 8.80 28.23 15.42
C MET A 1 9.29 27.78 16.80
N PHE A 2 9.68 26.52 16.98
CA PHE A 2 10.06 25.95 18.28
C PHE A 2 11.21 26.74 18.92
N LYS A 3 11.10 27.16 20.19
CA LYS A 3 12.19 27.81 20.95
C LYS A 3 13.29 26.79 21.30
N LEU A 4 14.04 26.36 20.29
CA LEU A 4 15.18 25.43 20.40
C LEU A 4 16.24 25.91 21.40
N LYS A 5 16.30 27.20 21.70
CA LYS A 5 17.30 27.81 22.59
C LYS A 5 17.25 27.28 24.03
N ASN A 6 16.08 26.84 24.51
CA ASN A 6 15.92 26.40 25.92
C ASN A 6 16.16 24.90 26.13
N LEU A 7 16.43 24.15 25.06
CA LEU A 7 16.61 22.69 25.13
C LEU A 7 18.05 22.31 25.43
N GLN A 8 18.23 21.31 26.29
CA GLN A 8 19.52 20.66 26.50
C GLN A 8 20.00 20.01 25.20
N LEU A 9 21.32 19.84 25.04
CA LEU A 9 21.91 19.25 23.84
C LEU A 9 21.29 17.89 23.47
N GLY A 10 21.04 17.04 24.47
CA GLY A 10 20.36 15.75 24.27
C GLY A 10 18.95 15.90 23.70
N GLN A 11 18.16 16.84 24.23
CA GLN A 11 16.78 17.07 23.75
C GLN A 11 16.74 17.59 22.31
N LYS A 12 17.71 18.44 21.92
CA LYS A 12 17.84 18.90 20.52
C LYS A 12 18.11 17.75 19.58
N PHE A 13 19.01 16.83 19.97
CA PHE A 13 19.30 15.62 19.21
C PHE A 13 18.10 14.68 19.14
N THR A 14 17.42 14.44 20.26
CA THR A 14 16.21 13.61 20.28
C THR A 14 15.14 14.20 19.36
N LEU A 15 14.93 15.52 19.39
CA LEU A 15 13.97 16.19 18.50
C LEU A 15 14.34 16.01 17.02
N LEU A 16 15.63 16.19 16.68
CA LEU A 16 16.13 15.99 15.32
C LEU A 16 15.92 14.54 14.85
N LEU A 17 16.27 13.56 15.68
CA LEU A 17 16.05 12.14 15.40
C LEU A 17 14.57 11.84 15.18
N LEU A 18 13.68 12.36 16.05
CA LEU A 18 12.25 12.18 15.92
C LEU A 18 11.73 12.76 14.59
N VAL A 19 12.18 13.95 14.19
CA VAL A 19 11.78 14.56 12.91
C VAL A 19 12.23 13.70 11.72
N VAL A 20 13.49 13.23 11.73
CA VAL A 20 14.03 12.37 10.67
C VAL A 20 13.29 11.03 10.61
N PHE A 21 12.94 10.44 11.74
CA PHE A 21 12.21 9.17 11.78
C PHE A 21 10.74 9.34 11.42
N LEU A 22 10.08 10.41 11.84
CA LEU A 22 8.71 10.71 11.43
C LEU A 22 8.61 10.91 9.92
N SER A 23 9.54 11.68 9.33
CA SER A 23 9.57 11.86 7.87
C SER A 23 9.86 10.54 7.14
N GLY A 24 10.80 9.74 7.64
CA GLY A 24 11.13 8.41 7.11
C GLY A 24 9.93 7.45 7.19
N ILE A 25 9.26 7.35 8.33
CA ILE A 25 8.08 6.49 8.53
C ILE A 25 6.96 6.91 7.59
N ILE A 26 6.68 8.21 7.44
CA ILE A 26 5.64 8.70 6.53
C ILE A 26 5.98 8.32 5.08
N ALA A 27 7.21 8.60 4.64
CA ALA A 27 7.65 8.26 3.28
C ALA A 27 7.60 6.75 3.01
N SER A 28 8.10 5.93 3.94
CA SER A 28 8.05 4.47 3.84
C SER A 28 6.63 3.92 3.91
N SER A 29 5.74 4.53 4.71
CA SER A 29 4.32 4.12 4.79
C SER A 29 3.60 4.36 3.47
N ILE A 30 3.82 5.52 2.84
CA ILE A 30 3.25 5.85 1.53
C ILE A 30 3.77 4.87 0.48
N ALA A 31 5.10 4.67 0.41
CA ALA A 31 5.72 3.77 -0.55
C ALA A 31 5.28 2.30 -0.37
N LEU A 32 5.20 1.83 0.87
CA LEU A 32 4.76 0.47 1.15
C LEU A 32 3.27 0.29 0.85
N SER A 33 2.43 1.28 1.17
CA SER A 33 1.00 1.24 0.86
C SER A 33 0.76 1.20 -0.65
N THR A 34 1.52 1.96 -1.45
CA THR A 34 1.38 1.91 -2.92
C THR A 34 1.82 0.57 -3.47
N VAL A 35 2.96 0.02 -3.02
CA VAL A 35 3.43 -1.31 -3.45
C VAL A 35 2.43 -2.41 -3.09
N LEU A 36 1.90 -2.42 -1.86
CA LEU A 36 0.95 -3.42 -1.41
C LEU A 36 -0.39 -3.31 -2.15
N ASN A 37 -0.88 -2.10 -2.43
CA ASN A 37 -2.10 -1.90 -3.21
C ASN A 37 -1.92 -2.35 -4.67
N GLN A 38 -0.78 -2.01 -5.30
CA GLN A 38 -0.46 -2.46 -6.65
C GLN A 38 -0.35 -3.98 -6.73
N SER A 39 0.32 -4.61 -5.76
CA SER A 39 0.44 -6.06 -5.67
C SER A 39 -0.92 -6.74 -5.47
N ALA A 40 -1.77 -6.21 -4.59
CA ALA A 40 -3.12 -6.70 -4.36
C ALA A 40 -3.97 -6.64 -5.64
N GLN A 41 -3.95 -5.49 -6.35
CA GLN A 41 -4.69 -5.35 -7.59
C GLN A 41 -4.15 -6.27 -8.69
N ALA A 42 -2.82 -6.41 -8.83
CA ALA A 42 -2.22 -7.33 -9.79
C ALA A 42 -2.64 -8.79 -9.53
N GLN A 43 -2.64 -9.23 -8.27
CA GLN A 43 -3.06 -10.57 -7.89
C GLN A 43 -4.54 -10.82 -8.23
N LEU A 44 -5.41 -9.84 -7.94
CA LEU A 44 -6.84 -9.92 -8.27
C LEU A 44 -7.05 -9.97 -9.79
N THR A 45 -6.35 -9.11 -10.54
CA THR A 45 -6.39 -9.08 -12.01
C THR A 45 -5.98 -10.41 -12.61
N THR A 46 -4.83 -10.96 -12.23
CA THR A 46 -4.36 -12.25 -12.76
C THR A 46 -5.37 -13.36 -12.49
N LYS A 47 -5.94 -13.41 -11.29
CA LYS A 47 -6.94 -14.43 -10.92
C LYS A 47 -8.22 -14.29 -11.73
N ALA A 48 -8.72 -13.06 -11.87
CA ALA A 48 -9.91 -12.74 -12.65
C ALA A 48 -9.72 -13.08 -14.13
N LEU A 49 -8.59 -12.67 -14.73
CA LEU A 49 -8.28 -12.96 -16.13
C LEU A 49 -8.12 -14.46 -16.39
N MET A 50 -7.45 -15.20 -15.50
CA MET A 50 -7.33 -16.65 -15.63
C MET A 50 -8.69 -17.33 -15.65
N LEU A 51 -9.61 -16.93 -14.76
CA LEU A 51 -10.96 -17.47 -14.73
C LEU A 51 -11.77 -17.08 -15.97
N MET A 52 -11.70 -15.81 -16.39
CA MET A 52 -12.37 -15.35 -17.61
C MET A 52 -11.88 -16.11 -18.83
N GLU A 53 -10.57 -16.32 -18.96
CA GLU A 53 -10.00 -17.03 -20.12
C GLU A 53 -10.24 -18.54 -20.08
N THR A 54 -10.39 -19.11 -18.88
CA THR A 54 -10.89 -20.48 -18.73
C THR A 54 -12.34 -20.57 -19.25
N MET A 55 -13.20 -19.60 -18.95
CA MET A 55 -14.56 -19.57 -19.47
C MET A 55 -14.61 -19.33 -20.98
N ASN A 56 -13.70 -18.51 -21.52
CA ASN A 56 -13.54 -18.37 -22.97
C ASN A 56 -13.10 -19.68 -23.61
N SER A 57 -12.24 -20.45 -22.97
CA SER A 57 -11.84 -21.78 -23.46
C SER A 57 -13.02 -22.75 -23.47
N VAL A 58 -13.90 -22.70 -22.45
CA VAL A 58 -15.16 -23.48 -22.44
C VAL A 58 -16.08 -23.04 -23.58
N ARG A 59 -16.21 -21.74 -23.84
CA ARG A 59 -16.99 -21.20 -24.97
C ARG A 59 -16.46 -21.74 -26.30
N SER A 60 -15.16 -21.60 -26.55
CA SER A 60 -14.51 -22.09 -27.77
C SER A 60 -14.70 -23.60 -27.93
N TYR A 61 -14.47 -24.39 -26.88
CA TYR A 61 -14.69 -25.83 -26.93
C TYR A 61 -16.15 -26.20 -27.26
N THR A 62 -17.12 -25.45 -26.70
CA THR A 62 -18.54 -25.64 -27.01
C THR A 62 -18.81 -25.40 -28.49
N THR A 63 -18.32 -24.28 -29.04
CA THR A 63 -18.49 -23.95 -30.46
C THR A 63 -17.79 -24.95 -31.38
N ASP A 64 -16.52 -25.28 -31.09
CA ASP A 64 -15.65 -25.98 -32.03
C ASP A 64 -15.83 -27.50 -31.99
N HIS A 65 -16.22 -28.05 -30.84
CA HIS A 65 -16.31 -29.50 -30.62
C HIS A 65 -17.69 -30.01 -30.23
N ILE A 66 -18.48 -29.25 -29.48
CA ILE A 66 -19.80 -29.73 -29.01
C ILE A 66 -20.89 -29.44 -30.05
N ASN A 67 -20.91 -28.23 -30.61
CA ASN A 67 -21.95 -27.83 -31.56
C ASN A 67 -22.02 -28.71 -32.81
N PRO A 68 -20.90 -29.14 -33.45
CA PRO A 68 -20.97 -30.05 -34.59
C PRO A 68 -21.64 -31.39 -34.27
N GLU A 69 -21.40 -31.94 -33.08
CA GLU A 69 -21.98 -33.21 -32.63
C GLU A 69 -23.47 -33.08 -32.26
N LEU A 70 -23.88 -31.89 -31.82
CA LEU A 70 -25.29 -31.61 -31.49
C LEU A 70 -26.11 -31.18 -32.71
N ALA A 71 -25.49 -30.81 -33.84
CA ALA A 71 -26.16 -30.24 -35.00
C ALA A 71 -27.40 -31.05 -35.47
N PRO A 72 -27.36 -32.40 -35.60
CA PRO A 72 -28.55 -33.16 -36.01
C PRO A 72 -29.72 -33.07 -35.02
N ARG A 73 -29.44 -32.89 -33.72
CA ARG A 73 -30.48 -32.76 -32.69
C ARG A 73 -31.02 -31.34 -32.62
N LEU A 74 -30.19 -30.34 -32.91
CA LEU A 74 -30.57 -28.93 -32.89
C LEU A 74 -31.59 -28.56 -33.99
N GLU A 75 -31.70 -29.36 -35.04
CA GLU A 75 -32.76 -29.23 -36.04
C GLU A 75 -34.16 -29.49 -35.46
N ALA A 76 -34.26 -30.31 -34.40
CA ALA A 76 -35.54 -30.71 -33.79
C ALA A 76 -35.79 -30.04 -32.44
N GLU A 77 -34.75 -29.83 -31.63
CA GLU A 77 -34.87 -29.37 -30.25
C GLU A 77 -33.78 -28.36 -29.89
N PHE A 78 -34.15 -27.27 -29.22
CA PHE A 78 -33.19 -26.31 -28.69
C PHE A 78 -32.56 -26.85 -27.41
N LEU A 79 -31.25 -27.11 -27.47
CA LEU A 79 -30.43 -27.56 -26.34
C LEU A 79 -29.59 -26.39 -25.82
N PRO A 80 -29.84 -25.86 -24.60
CA PRO A 80 -29.05 -24.75 -24.05
C PRO A 80 -27.54 -25.02 -24.02
N GLU A 81 -27.13 -26.28 -23.90
CA GLU A 81 -25.74 -26.74 -23.89
C GLU A 81 -24.99 -26.43 -25.21
N SER A 82 -25.70 -26.16 -26.32
CA SER A 82 -25.09 -25.70 -27.57
C SER A 82 -24.78 -24.20 -27.58
N VAL A 83 -25.22 -23.45 -26.56
CA VAL A 83 -24.93 -22.01 -26.44
C VAL A 83 -23.64 -21.84 -25.63
N PRO A 84 -22.54 -21.31 -26.22
CA PRO A 84 -21.25 -21.20 -25.54
C PRO A 84 -21.32 -20.43 -24.21
N ALA A 85 -22.12 -19.36 -24.17
CA ALA A 85 -22.36 -18.56 -22.96
C ALA A 85 -23.02 -19.36 -21.83
N TYR A 86 -23.99 -20.21 -22.18
CA TYR A 86 -24.68 -21.08 -21.23
C TYR A 86 -23.72 -22.11 -20.64
N SER A 87 -22.98 -22.82 -21.50
CA SER A 87 -22.01 -23.83 -21.06
C SER A 87 -20.91 -23.25 -20.17
N ALA A 88 -20.36 -22.09 -20.53
CA ALA A 88 -19.40 -21.39 -19.69
C ALA A 88 -20.00 -21.00 -18.33
N ARG A 89 -21.24 -20.49 -18.31
CA ARG A 89 -21.94 -20.17 -17.06
C ARG A 89 -22.13 -21.41 -16.19
N GLU A 90 -22.69 -22.50 -16.72
CA GLU A 90 -22.98 -23.71 -15.94
C GLU A 90 -21.70 -24.36 -15.37
N VAL A 91 -20.61 -24.37 -16.16
CA VAL A 91 -19.29 -24.80 -15.67
C VAL A 91 -18.81 -23.90 -14.54
N PHE A 92 -19.01 -22.58 -14.65
CA PHE A 92 -18.65 -21.65 -13.58
C PHE A 92 -19.53 -21.82 -12.33
N GLU A 93 -20.83 -22.06 -12.47
CA GLU A 93 -21.70 -22.37 -11.32
C GLU A 93 -21.26 -23.67 -10.64
N THR A 94 -20.78 -24.65 -11.41
CA THR A 94 -20.17 -25.87 -10.85
C THR A 94 -18.91 -25.55 -10.02
N LEU A 95 -18.06 -24.62 -10.48
CA LEU A 95 -16.92 -24.14 -9.71
C LEU A 95 -17.36 -23.52 -8.38
N ARG A 96 -18.45 -22.74 -8.37
CA ARG A 96 -18.99 -22.07 -7.18
C ARG A 96 -19.54 -23.03 -6.11
N ASN A 97 -19.79 -24.29 -6.46
CA ASN A 97 -20.15 -25.31 -5.47
C ASN A 97 -18.98 -25.62 -4.50
N SER A 98 -17.75 -25.28 -4.87
CA SER A 98 -16.61 -25.36 -3.96
C SER A 98 -16.60 -24.18 -2.99
N PRO A 99 -16.50 -24.40 -1.66
CA PRO A 99 -16.58 -23.33 -0.67
C PRO A 99 -15.59 -22.17 -0.87
N ASP A 100 -14.40 -22.45 -1.40
CA ASP A 100 -13.37 -21.44 -1.67
C ASP A 100 -13.73 -20.48 -2.82
N TYR A 101 -14.69 -20.87 -3.67
CA TYR A 101 -15.08 -20.15 -4.88
C TYR A 101 -16.55 -19.70 -4.87
N ALA A 102 -17.30 -19.92 -3.78
CA ALA A 102 -18.73 -19.59 -3.69
C ALA A 102 -19.05 -18.11 -3.98
N ASP A 103 -18.15 -17.21 -3.57
CA ASP A 103 -18.25 -15.75 -3.75
C ASP A 103 -17.61 -15.24 -5.05
N PHE A 104 -17.25 -16.13 -5.98
CA PHE A 104 -16.82 -15.77 -7.32
C PHE A 104 -18.03 -15.74 -8.24
N PHE A 105 -18.04 -14.82 -9.20
CA PHE A 105 -19.17 -14.69 -10.13
C PHE A 105 -18.65 -14.53 -11.54
N TYR A 106 -19.24 -15.28 -12.47
CA TYR A 106 -19.08 -15.08 -13.91
C TYR A 106 -20.45 -14.83 -14.50
N LYS A 107 -20.60 -13.81 -15.35
CA LYS A 107 -21.88 -13.44 -15.96
C LYS A 107 -21.65 -12.73 -17.28
N GLU A 108 -22.45 -13.07 -18.29
CA GLU A 108 -22.54 -12.30 -19.53
C GLU A 108 -23.73 -11.33 -19.40
N ALA A 109 -23.49 -10.24 -18.68
CA ALA A 109 -24.52 -9.28 -18.28
C ALA A 109 -25.05 -8.51 -19.49
N THR A 110 -26.27 -8.82 -19.90
CA THR A 110 -26.86 -8.31 -21.15
C THR A 110 -28.07 -7.45 -20.83
N LEU A 111 -28.28 -6.35 -21.56
CA LEU A 111 -29.41 -5.45 -21.33
C LEU A 111 -30.75 -6.11 -21.66
N ASN A 112 -30.78 -6.89 -22.75
CA ASN A 112 -31.92 -7.69 -23.19
C ASN A 112 -31.47 -9.14 -23.48
N PRO A 113 -31.32 -9.99 -22.45
CA PRO A 113 -30.89 -11.39 -22.64
C PRO A 113 -32.06 -12.30 -23.01
N THR A 114 -31.76 -13.43 -23.66
CA THR A 114 -32.74 -14.54 -23.78
C THR A 114 -33.04 -15.15 -22.40
N ASN A 115 -32.01 -15.46 -21.61
CA ASN A 115 -32.18 -16.01 -20.27
C ASN A 115 -32.11 -14.88 -19.22
N LEU A 116 -33.17 -14.71 -18.43
CA LEU A 116 -33.24 -13.64 -17.42
C LEU A 116 -32.16 -13.72 -16.33
N ARG A 117 -31.49 -14.87 -16.14
CA ARG A 117 -30.32 -14.99 -15.25
C ARG A 117 -29.17 -14.06 -15.66
N ASP A 118 -29.11 -13.71 -16.95
CA ASP A 118 -28.06 -12.90 -17.55
C ASP A 118 -28.46 -11.43 -17.67
N LYS A 119 -29.64 -11.06 -17.17
CA LYS A 119 -30.11 -9.68 -17.22
C LYS A 119 -29.20 -8.79 -16.39
N ALA A 120 -28.64 -7.77 -17.04
CA ALA A 120 -27.78 -6.81 -16.38
C ALA A 120 -28.51 -6.15 -15.21
N ASP A 121 -27.84 -6.09 -14.05
CA ASP A 121 -28.28 -5.23 -12.96
C ASP A 121 -27.95 -3.75 -13.25
N GLU A 122 -28.30 -2.84 -12.34
CA GLU A 122 -28.07 -1.41 -12.54
C GLU A 122 -26.61 -1.04 -12.79
N PHE A 123 -25.67 -1.68 -12.10
CA PHE A 123 -24.25 -1.43 -12.25
C PHE A 123 -23.72 -1.98 -13.57
N GLU A 124 -24.11 -3.21 -13.90
CA GLU A 124 -23.72 -3.87 -15.14
C GLU A 124 -24.28 -3.11 -16.35
N ALA A 125 -25.53 -2.65 -16.28
CA ALA A 125 -26.16 -1.87 -17.34
C ALA A 125 -25.44 -0.53 -17.57
N GLN A 126 -24.97 0.14 -16.51
CA GLN A 126 -24.14 1.34 -16.64
C GLN A 126 -22.83 1.05 -17.35
N LEU A 127 -22.15 -0.06 -17.03
CA LEU A 127 -20.94 -0.48 -17.75
C LEU A 127 -21.21 -0.71 -19.24
N VAL A 128 -22.30 -1.41 -19.58
CA VAL A 128 -22.69 -1.66 -20.97
C VAL A 128 -22.95 -0.35 -21.72
N ASN A 129 -23.68 0.59 -21.11
CA ASN A 129 -23.94 1.89 -21.71
C ASN A 129 -22.66 2.74 -21.88
N ASN A 130 -21.73 2.66 -20.92
CA ASN A 130 -20.42 3.31 -21.04
C ASN A 130 -19.58 2.71 -22.17
N PHE A 131 -19.71 1.41 -22.45
CA PHE A 131 -19.08 0.81 -23.62
C PHE A 131 -19.71 1.30 -24.92
N ARG A 132 -21.04 1.40 -24.98
CA ARG A 132 -21.76 1.92 -26.16
C ARG A 132 -21.38 3.36 -26.53
N SER A 133 -20.92 4.16 -25.57
CA SER A 133 -20.52 5.55 -25.81
C SER A 133 -19.06 5.74 -26.24
N GLN A 134 -18.30 4.66 -26.45
CA GLN A 134 -16.88 4.70 -26.81
C GLN A 134 -16.65 4.16 -28.23
N ASP A 135 -15.72 4.76 -28.98
CA ASP A 135 -15.43 4.35 -30.37
C ASP A 135 -14.64 3.04 -30.50
N ASN A 136 -14.12 2.48 -29.41
CA ASN A 136 -13.52 1.16 -29.36
C ASN A 136 -13.36 0.72 -27.89
N PRO A 137 -14.47 0.33 -27.23
CA PRO A 137 -14.44 0.03 -25.81
C PRO A 137 -13.55 -1.17 -25.56
N ARG A 138 -12.68 -1.03 -24.56
CA ARG A 138 -11.77 -2.09 -24.12
C ARG A 138 -12.25 -2.68 -22.81
N GLU A 139 -11.56 -3.73 -22.39
CA GLU A 139 -11.67 -4.26 -21.05
C GLU A 139 -11.53 -3.12 -20.01
N VAL A 140 -12.44 -3.12 -19.04
CA VAL A 140 -12.35 -2.27 -17.85
C VAL A 140 -12.33 -3.15 -16.61
N ASN A 141 -11.66 -2.69 -15.58
CA ASN A 141 -11.64 -3.34 -14.29
C ASN A 141 -11.83 -2.32 -13.17
N GLY A 142 -12.24 -2.80 -12.02
CA GLY A 142 -12.49 -1.92 -10.88
C GLY A 142 -12.99 -2.68 -9.66
N PHE A 143 -13.45 -1.92 -8.68
CA PHE A 143 -14.05 -2.45 -7.47
C PHE A 143 -15.52 -2.09 -7.40
N ARG A 144 -16.34 -3.03 -6.95
CA ARG A 144 -17.76 -2.84 -6.68
C ARG A 144 -18.06 -3.32 -5.27
N ARG A 145 -18.77 -2.49 -4.50
CA ARG A 145 -19.28 -2.88 -3.20
C ARG A 145 -20.61 -3.61 -3.36
N THR A 146 -20.75 -4.75 -2.71
CA THR A 146 -21.98 -5.54 -2.65
C THR A 146 -22.35 -5.85 -1.19
N PRO A 147 -23.59 -6.27 -0.89
CA PRO A 147 -23.94 -6.76 0.45
C PRO A 147 -23.04 -7.90 0.94
N GLY A 148 -22.51 -8.73 0.02
CA GLY A 148 -21.57 -9.82 0.30
C GLY A 148 -20.11 -9.39 0.45
N GLY A 149 -19.80 -8.09 0.30
CA GLY A 149 -18.45 -7.54 0.42
C GLY A 149 -17.95 -6.83 -0.84
N ASP A 150 -16.71 -6.34 -0.78
CA ASP A 150 -16.05 -5.68 -1.90
C ASP A 150 -15.56 -6.74 -2.91
N LEU A 151 -16.00 -6.60 -4.16
CA LEU A 151 -15.61 -7.43 -5.29
C LEU A 151 -14.69 -6.64 -6.23
N PHE A 152 -13.66 -7.29 -6.75
CA PHE A 152 -12.92 -6.81 -7.91
C PHE A 152 -13.52 -7.42 -9.16
N TYR A 153 -13.82 -6.61 -10.18
CA TYR A 153 -14.40 -7.09 -11.42
C TYR A 153 -13.51 -6.77 -12.62
N ILE A 154 -13.60 -7.62 -13.64
CA ILE A 154 -13.15 -7.33 -15.01
C ILE A 154 -14.37 -7.48 -15.90
N ALA A 155 -14.57 -6.51 -16.79
CA ALA A 155 -15.66 -6.48 -17.76
C ALA A 155 -15.13 -6.24 -19.17
N ARG A 156 -15.54 -7.08 -20.13
CA ARG A 156 -15.28 -6.92 -21.57
C ARG A 156 -16.59 -6.67 -22.32
N PRO A 157 -16.65 -5.74 -23.29
CA PRO A 157 -17.87 -5.52 -24.06
C PRO A 157 -18.22 -6.75 -24.90
N ILE A 158 -19.50 -7.12 -24.95
CA ILE A 158 -20.03 -8.12 -25.88
C ILE A 158 -20.60 -7.37 -27.07
N LYS A 159 -19.78 -7.26 -28.12
CA LYS A 159 -20.17 -6.68 -29.40
C LYS A 159 -20.64 -7.78 -30.34
N ILE A 160 -21.76 -7.55 -31.02
CA ILE A 160 -22.24 -8.43 -32.09
C ILE A 160 -21.42 -8.15 -33.35
N ASP A 161 -20.38 -8.93 -33.59
CA ASP A 161 -19.47 -8.77 -34.72
C ASP A 161 -19.69 -9.81 -35.83
N GLN A 162 -20.50 -10.85 -35.57
CA GLN A 162 -20.83 -11.91 -36.52
C GLN A 162 -22.32 -11.90 -36.88
N GLN A 163 -22.61 -12.15 -38.16
CA GLN A 163 -23.99 -12.26 -38.66
C GLN A 163 -24.73 -13.47 -38.08
N SER A 164 -24.00 -14.54 -37.72
CA SER A 164 -24.55 -15.76 -37.12
C SER A 164 -25.30 -15.49 -35.81
N CYS A 165 -24.92 -14.46 -35.05
CA CYS A 165 -25.65 -14.06 -33.84
C CYS A 165 -27.11 -13.68 -34.15
N LEU A 166 -27.35 -13.12 -35.34
CA LEU A 166 -28.66 -12.64 -35.76
C LEU A 166 -29.56 -13.76 -36.30
N GLU A 167 -29.05 -14.99 -36.48
CA GLU A 167 -29.87 -16.16 -36.78
C GLU A 167 -30.85 -16.47 -35.64
N CYS A 168 -30.46 -16.19 -34.39
CA CYS A 168 -31.30 -16.39 -33.21
C CYS A 168 -31.73 -15.08 -32.52
N HIS A 169 -30.98 -13.99 -32.65
CA HIS A 169 -31.21 -12.77 -31.87
C HIS A 169 -31.75 -11.57 -32.67
N SER A 170 -32.12 -11.77 -33.95
CA SER A 170 -32.74 -10.72 -34.77
C SER A 170 -34.20 -10.49 -34.38
N THR A 171 -35.12 -11.31 -34.89
CA THR A 171 -36.55 -11.27 -34.53
C THR A 171 -37.01 -12.63 -33.99
N PRO A 172 -38.10 -12.68 -33.20
CA PRO A 172 -38.63 -13.94 -32.69
C PRO A 172 -38.98 -14.95 -33.79
N GLU A 173 -39.41 -14.48 -34.97
CA GLU A 173 -39.83 -15.33 -36.09
C GLU A 173 -38.64 -15.98 -36.82
N ALA A 174 -37.45 -15.37 -36.74
CA ALA A 174 -36.23 -15.92 -37.33
C ALA A 174 -35.58 -16.98 -36.44
N ALA A 175 -35.86 -16.97 -35.14
CA ALA A 175 -35.25 -17.85 -34.17
C ALA A 175 -35.85 -19.28 -34.20
N PRO A 176 -35.10 -20.30 -33.74
CA PRO A 176 -35.63 -21.66 -33.65
C PRO A 176 -36.91 -21.72 -32.80
N ALA A 177 -37.96 -22.37 -33.33
CA ALA A 177 -39.25 -22.46 -32.63
C ALA A 177 -39.13 -23.06 -31.22
N SER A 178 -38.29 -24.09 -31.07
CA SER A 178 -38.01 -24.74 -29.79
C SER A 178 -37.29 -23.84 -28.78
N MET A 179 -36.54 -22.81 -29.23
CA MET A 179 -35.98 -21.77 -28.36
C MET A 179 -37.08 -20.84 -27.86
N ILE A 180 -38.02 -20.46 -28.73
CA ILE A 180 -39.18 -19.63 -28.39
C ILE A 180 -40.09 -20.35 -27.41
N ASP A 181 -40.34 -21.64 -27.59
CA ASP A 181 -41.14 -22.45 -26.66
C ASP A 181 -40.54 -22.46 -25.25
N ARG A 182 -39.20 -22.41 -25.15
CA ARG A 182 -38.48 -22.44 -23.87
C ARG A 182 -38.39 -21.08 -23.19
N TYR A 183 -38.08 -20.02 -23.93
CA TYR A 183 -37.76 -18.70 -23.35
C TYR A 183 -38.80 -17.61 -23.65
N GLY A 184 -39.75 -17.89 -24.54
CA GLY A 184 -40.71 -16.93 -25.04
C GLY A 184 -40.12 -15.94 -26.04
N PRO A 185 -40.98 -15.18 -26.75
CA PRO A 185 -40.57 -14.24 -27.79
C PRO A 185 -40.18 -12.84 -27.25
N SER A 186 -40.25 -12.61 -25.94
CA SER A 186 -40.22 -11.24 -25.37
C SER A 186 -38.81 -10.68 -25.15
N ASN A 187 -37.80 -11.51 -24.93
CA ASN A 187 -36.45 -11.06 -24.57
C ASN A 187 -35.38 -11.74 -25.44
N GLY A 188 -34.22 -11.11 -25.58
CA GLY A 188 -33.10 -11.67 -26.34
C GLY A 188 -33.22 -11.48 -27.85
N PHE A 189 -34.04 -10.54 -28.31
CA PHE A 189 -34.20 -10.19 -29.73
C PHE A 189 -33.94 -8.69 -29.96
N GLY A 190 -33.89 -8.29 -31.23
CA GLY A 190 -33.70 -6.91 -31.68
C GLY A 190 -32.24 -6.47 -31.70
N TRP A 191 -31.29 -7.41 -31.59
CA TRP A 191 -29.87 -7.09 -31.64
C TRP A 191 -29.46 -6.67 -33.05
N GLN A 192 -28.50 -5.74 -33.14
CA GLN A 192 -27.98 -5.25 -34.41
C GLN A 192 -26.50 -5.59 -34.58
N ILE A 193 -26.07 -5.75 -35.84
CA ILE A 193 -24.65 -5.92 -36.15
C ILE A 193 -23.87 -4.68 -35.68
N ASN A 194 -22.70 -4.90 -35.11
CA ASN A 194 -21.84 -3.94 -34.42
C ASN A 194 -22.41 -3.32 -33.13
N GLU A 195 -23.57 -3.75 -32.65
CA GLU A 195 -24.11 -3.30 -31.36
C GLU A 195 -23.40 -3.97 -30.19
N ILE A 196 -23.17 -3.23 -29.09
CA ILE A 196 -22.75 -3.80 -27.82
C ILE A 196 -24.00 -4.14 -27.01
N VAL A 197 -24.29 -5.42 -26.83
CA VAL A 197 -25.53 -5.87 -26.18
C VAL A 197 -25.36 -6.14 -24.68
N GLY A 198 -24.12 -6.35 -24.26
CA GLY A 198 -23.80 -6.73 -22.89
C GLY A 198 -22.32 -6.59 -22.55
N ALA A 199 -21.96 -7.14 -21.39
CA ALA A 199 -20.60 -7.21 -20.88
C ALA A 199 -20.32 -8.61 -20.33
N GLN A 200 -19.23 -9.23 -20.79
CA GLN A 200 -18.70 -10.43 -20.16
C GLN A 200 -17.98 -9.99 -18.89
N MET A 201 -18.45 -10.49 -17.74
CA MET A 201 -17.98 -10.09 -16.44
C MET A 201 -17.50 -11.27 -15.62
N ILE A 202 -16.34 -11.08 -14.99
CA ILE A 202 -15.86 -11.91 -13.88
C ILE A 202 -15.73 -11.01 -12.65
N SER A 203 -16.19 -11.49 -11.51
CA SER A 203 -16.02 -10.82 -10.22
C SER A 203 -15.39 -11.78 -9.22
N VAL A 204 -14.36 -11.31 -8.54
CA VAL A 204 -13.60 -12.07 -7.55
C VAL A 204 -13.61 -11.33 -6.20
N PRO A 205 -13.71 -12.04 -5.06
CA PRO A 205 -13.66 -11.40 -3.75
C PRO A 205 -12.36 -10.64 -3.51
N ALA A 206 -12.45 -9.34 -3.23
CA ALA A 206 -11.28 -8.51 -2.94
C ALA A 206 -10.96 -8.46 -1.44
N ALA A 207 -11.95 -8.74 -0.57
CA ALA A 207 -11.83 -8.55 0.88
C ALA A 207 -10.62 -9.27 1.50
N LYS A 208 -10.43 -10.57 1.22
CA LYS A 208 -9.30 -11.35 1.77
C LYS A 208 -7.95 -10.82 1.31
N VAL A 209 -7.82 -10.45 0.04
CA VAL A 209 -6.57 -9.91 -0.53
C VAL A 209 -6.25 -8.54 0.06
N LEU A 210 -7.23 -7.64 0.11
CA LEU A 210 -7.06 -6.31 0.70
C LEU A 210 -6.80 -6.36 2.21
N GLN A 211 -7.42 -7.30 2.93
CA GLN A 211 -7.16 -7.51 4.35
C GLN A 211 -5.74 -8.01 4.59
N SER A 212 -5.26 -8.97 3.79
CA SER A 212 -3.87 -9.45 3.86
C SER A 212 -2.86 -8.33 3.58
N ALA A 213 -3.14 -7.47 2.58
CA ALA A 213 -2.32 -6.29 2.31
C ALA A 213 -2.29 -5.32 3.50
N ARG A 214 -3.43 -5.04 4.14
CA ARG A 214 -3.50 -4.19 5.35
C ARG A 214 -2.77 -4.81 6.55
N GLN A 215 -2.91 -6.11 6.78
CA GLN A 215 -2.20 -6.80 7.86
C GLN A 215 -0.69 -6.73 7.65
N SER A 216 -0.22 -6.98 6.43
CA SER A 216 1.19 -6.86 6.05
C SER A 216 1.71 -5.44 6.27
N LEU A 217 0.95 -4.42 5.87
CA LEU A 217 1.28 -3.01 6.10
C LEU A 217 1.45 -2.73 7.61
N VAL A 218 0.48 -3.11 8.43
CA VAL A 218 0.51 -2.86 9.88
C VAL A 218 1.68 -3.60 10.55
N LEU A 219 1.94 -4.84 10.18
CA LEU A 219 3.06 -5.62 10.71
C LEU A 219 4.42 -4.98 10.37
N ILE A 220 4.63 -4.63 9.11
CA ILE A 220 5.89 -4.02 8.65
C ILE A 220 6.08 -2.64 9.31
N LEU A 221 5.04 -1.82 9.39
CA LEU A 221 5.10 -0.54 10.08
C LEU A 221 5.35 -0.69 11.58
N GLY A 222 4.73 -1.69 12.22
CA GLY A 222 4.98 -2.02 13.63
C GLY A 222 6.45 -2.38 13.87
N ILE A 223 7.03 -3.21 13.01
CA ILE A 223 8.46 -3.56 13.07
C ILE A 223 9.33 -2.31 12.90
N PHE A 224 9.03 -1.45 11.93
CA PHE A 224 9.78 -0.19 11.73
C PHE A 224 9.72 0.71 12.96
N VAL A 225 8.54 0.91 13.55
CA VAL A 225 8.38 1.72 14.76
C VAL A 225 9.22 1.15 15.91
N ILE A 226 9.21 -0.17 16.11
CA ILE A 226 10.01 -0.83 17.15
C ILE A 226 11.52 -0.63 16.91
N VAL A 227 11.99 -0.87 15.68
CA VAL A 227 13.40 -0.70 15.31
C VAL A 227 13.84 0.75 15.52
N PHE A 228 13.03 1.73 15.11
CA PHE A 228 13.33 3.15 15.34
C PHE A 228 13.30 3.54 16.81
N ALA A 229 12.37 3.00 17.60
CA ALA A 229 12.33 3.25 19.04
C ALA A 229 13.61 2.74 19.73
N ILE A 230 14.06 1.52 19.39
CA ILE A 230 15.31 0.95 19.88
C ILE A 230 16.51 1.79 19.43
N ALA A 231 16.59 2.16 18.16
CA ALA A 231 17.68 3.00 17.65
C ALA A 231 17.72 4.36 18.35
N THR A 232 16.58 5.01 18.54
CA THR A 232 16.47 6.29 19.27
C THR A 232 16.94 6.15 20.71
N LEU A 233 16.54 5.08 21.40
CA LEU A 233 16.98 4.80 22.76
C LEU A 233 18.50 4.61 22.82
N LEU A 234 19.07 3.79 21.95
CA LEU A 234 20.51 3.51 21.90
C LEU A 234 21.33 4.77 21.62
N VAL A 235 20.93 5.57 20.61
CA VAL A 235 21.62 6.83 20.28
C VAL A 235 21.53 7.82 21.43
N ASN A 236 20.38 7.96 22.08
CA ASN A 236 20.24 8.85 23.23
C ASN A 236 21.09 8.41 24.43
N LEU A 237 21.14 7.10 24.73
CA LEU A 237 21.99 6.56 25.79
C LEU A 237 23.47 6.79 25.49
N TRP A 238 23.88 6.54 24.25
CA TRP A 238 25.24 6.76 23.77
C TRP A 238 25.63 8.25 23.88
N LEU A 239 24.82 9.15 23.31
CA LEU A 239 25.05 10.59 23.35
C LEU A 239 25.08 11.14 24.78
N LYS A 240 24.20 10.64 25.66
CA LYS A 240 24.19 11.01 27.08
C LYS A 240 25.49 10.58 27.78
N ARG A 241 25.99 9.38 27.48
CA ARG A 241 27.18 8.79 28.10
C ARG A 241 28.48 9.45 27.62
N TYR A 242 28.61 9.66 26.31
CA TYR A 242 29.88 10.03 25.66
C TYR A 242 30.00 11.52 25.34
N VAL A 243 28.88 12.25 25.21
CA VAL A 243 28.92 13.69 24.85
C VAL A 243 28.39 14.56 25.99
N VAL A 244 27.13 14.37 26.39
CA VAL A 244 26.45 15.30 27.32
C VAL A 244 27.05 15.25 28.72
N LYS A 245 27.30 14.05 29.27
CA LYS A 245 27.89 13.92 30.61
C LYS A 245 29.30 14.54 30.70
N PRO A 246 30.25 14.26 29.79
CA PRO A 246 31.55 14.92 29.78
C PRO A 246 31.47 16.44 29.66
N LEU A 247 30.68 16.97 28.72
CA LEU A 247 30.53 18.42 28.55
C LEU A 247 29.96 19.09 29.81
N ASN A 248 28.98 18.47 30.47
CA ASN A 248 28.43 18.98 31.73
C ASN A 248 29.42 18.90 32.91
N LYS A 249 30.41 17.99 32.87
CA LYS A 249 31.49 17.97 33.87
C LYS A 249 32.47 19.11 33.62
N MET A 250 32.89 19.31 32.37
CA MET A 250 33.80 20.40 31.99
C MET A 250 33.18 21.77 32.31
N ALA A 251 31.90 21.98 32.00
CA ALA A 251 31.19 23.21 32.31
C ALA A 251 31.19 23.52 33.81
N ARG A 252 30.96 22.52 34.66
CA ARG A 252 30.99 22.68 36.12
C ARG A 252 32.38 23.00 36.66
N VAL A 253 33.43 22.38 36.12
CA VAL A 253 34.81 22.72 36.52
C VAL A 253 35.18 24.13 36.07
N ALA A 254 34.77 24.55 34.86
CA ALA A 254 34.97 25.92 34.40
C ALA A 254 34.29 26.95 35.31
N GLU A 255 33.06 26.68 35.74
CA GLU A 255 32.33 27.52 36.69
C GLU A 255 33.03 27.61 38.05
N ALA A 256 33.51 26.48 38.59
CA ALA A 256 34.28 26.45 39.84
C ALA A 256 35.58 27.27 39.75
N VAL A 257 36.35 27.08 38.67
CA VAL A 257 37.60 27.83 38.43
C VAL A 257 37.32 29.33 38.27
N SER A 258 36.22 29.69 37.61
CA SER A 258 35.77 31.09 37.48
C SER A 258 35.41 31.73 38.83
N MET A 259 34.94 30.93 39.79
CA MET A 259 34.64 31.38 41.16
C MET A 259 35.87 31.35 42.09
N GLY A 260 37.06 31.02 41.58
CA GLY A 260 38.32 31.02 42.33
C GLY A 260 38.75 29.64 42.87
N ASP A 261 37.96 28.59 42.66
CA ASP A 261 38.36 27.22 42.99
C ASP A 261 39.22 26.63 41.86
N THR A 262 40.51 26.93 41.90
CA THR A 262 41.49 26.43 40.92
C THR A 262 41.86 24.96 41.10
N ALA A 263 41.47 24.33 42.22
CA ALA A 263 41.77 22.94 42.54
C ALA A 263 40.80 21.95 41.88
N ALA A 264 39.64 22.41 41.40
CA ALA A 264 38.69 21.58 40.68
C ALA A 264 39.34 20.92 39.43
N THR A 265 39.20 19.60 39.31
CA THR A 265 39.72 18.81 38.18
C THR A 265 38.64 17.92 37.59
N PHE A 266 38.82 17.51 36.35
CA PHE A 266 38.09 16.39 35.77
C PHE A 266 39.05 15.53 34.96
N THR A 267 38.89 14.22 35.08
CA THR A 267 39.57 13.23 34.25
C THR A 267 38.61 12.77 33.17
N GLN A 268 38.99 12.97 31.91
CA GLN A 268 38.26 12.47 30.76
C GLN A 268 39.19 11.53 30.00
N ASP A 269 38.87 10.24 30.02
CA ASP A 269 39.58 9.21 29.28
C ASP A 269 38.85 8.95 27.96
N SER A 270 39.07 9.85 27.00
CA SER A 270 38.50 9.75 25.65
C SER A 270 39.51 10.28 24.65
N GLN A 271 39.59 9.65 23.48
CA GLN A 271 40.48 10.05 22.38
C GLN A 271 39.72 10.75 21.24
N ASP A 272 38.42 10.94 21.40
CA ASP A 272 37.55 11.66 20.46
C ASP A 272 37.69 13.20 20.58
N GLU A 273 36.89 13.93 19.81
CA GLU A 273 36.85 15.40 19.83
C GLU A 273 36.54 15.95 21.24
N VAL A 274 35.73 15.23 22.03
CA VAL A 274 35.41 15.62 23.41
C VAL A 274 36.64 15.45 24.31
N GLY A 275 37.42 14.39 24.12
CA GLY A 275 38.72 14.19 24.77
C GLY A 275 39.75 15.27 24.43
N LYS A 276 39.89 15.61 23.14
CA LYS A 276 40.80 16.69 22.72
C LYS A 276 40.42 18.03 23.35
N LEU A 277 39.12 18.31 23.47
CA LEU A 277 38.61 19.50 24.16
C LEU A 277 38.90 19.46 25.66
N ALA A 278 38.74 18.30 26.31
CA ALA A 278 39.09 18.10 27.71
C ALA A 278 40.56 18.49 27.99
N ASP A 279 41.47 17.98 27.16
CA ASP A 279 42.91 18.22 27.32
C ASP A 279 43.28 19.69 27.10
N ALA A 280 42.70 20.31 26.06
CA ALA A 280 42.90 21.72 25.79
C ALA A 280 42.43 22.59 26.98
N PHE A 281 41.26 22.28 27.53
CA PHE A 281 40.71 22.98 28.68
C PHE A 281 41.58 22.78 29.94
N ASN A 282 42.07 21.57 30.19
CA ASN A 282 42.97 21.28 31.31
C ASN A 282 44.28 22.10 31.22
N ARG A 283 44.85 22.27 30.03
CA ARG A 283 46.04 23.14 29.83
C ARG A 283 45.76 24.60 30.13
N VAL A 284 44.57 25.11 29.77
CA VAL A 284 44.15 26.49 30.08
C VAL A 284 43.99 26.67 31.59
N ARG A 285 43.32 25.74 32.28
CA ARG A 285 43.17 25.75 33.74
C ARG A 285 44.52 25.79 34.46
N LEU A 286 45.46 24.93 34.08
CA LEU A 286 46.81 24.89 34.66
C LEU A 286 47.57 26.20 34.44
N SER A 287 47.49 26.77 33.23
CA SER A 287 48.10 28.06 32.93
C SER A 287 47.55 29.18 33.81
N LEU A 288 46.22 29.20 34.04
CA LEU A 288 45.57 30.18 34.91
C LEU A 288 45.97 30.01 36.38
N GLN A 289 45.99 28.77 36.88
CA GLN A 289 46.42 28.47 38.25
C GLN A 289 47.86 28.93 38.50
N MET A 290 48.77 28.67 37.56
CA MET A 290 50.16 29.14 37.65
C MET A 290 50.27 30.67 37.63
N ALA A 291 49.45 31.35 36.82
CA ALA A 291 49.43 32.81 36.77
C ALA A 291 48.94 33.42 38.10
N MET A 292 47.87 32.88 38.68
CA MET A 292 47.35 33.32 39.99
C MET A 292 48.38 33.12 41.11
N GLN A 293 49.02 31.94 41.19
CA GLN A 293 50.09 31.67 42.17
C GLN A 293 51.31 32.59 42.02
N ARG A 294 51.64 33.02 40.80
CA ARG A 294 52.72 34.01 40.58
C ARG A 294 52.32 35.39 41.10
N LEU A 295 51.07 35.81 40.88
CA LEU A 295 50.54 37.08 41.38
C LEU A 295 50.48 37.10 42.91
N GLU A 296 50.06 36.00 43.55
CA GLU A 296 50.05 35.87 45.01
C GLU A 296 51.47 35.97 45.59
N ARG A 297 52.42 35.19 45.05
CA ARG A 297 53.84 35.28 45.46
C ARG A 297 54.42 36.69 45.29
N TYR A 298 54.09 37.38 44.20
CA TYR A 298 54.53 38.76 43.99
C TYR A 298 53.91 39.72 45.01
N ARG A 299 52.64 39.55 45.37
CA ARG A 299 51.96 40.34 46.42
C ARG A 299 52.56 40.09 47.81
N GLU A 300 52.85 38.84 48.15
CA GLU A 300 53.49 38.47 49.42
C GLU A 300 54.91 39.01 49.53
N GLY A 301 55.72 38.88 48.47
CA GLY A 301 57.07 39.46 48.43
C GLY A 301 57.08 40.98 48.56
N ARG A 302 56.08 41.67 48.00
CA ARG A 302 55.93 43.13 48.14
C ARG A 302 55.46 43.56 49.53
N ARG A 303 54.59 42.78 50.20
CA ARG A 303 54.18 43.01 51.61
C ARG A 303 55.36 42.82 52.57
N SER A 304 56.13 41.75 52.39
CA SER A 304 57.31 41.46 53.20
C SER A 304 58.39 42.56 53.08
N SER A 305 58.62 43.10 51.88
CA SER A 305 59.56 44.21 51.65
C SER A 305 59.13 45.54 52.28
N ASN A 306 57.82 45.81 52.36
CA ASN A 306 57.28 47.02 53.02
C ASN A 306 57.34 46.95 54.56
N ASP A 307 57.29 45.76 55.17
CA ASP A 307 57.46 45.60 56.62
C ASP A 307 58.91 45.84 57.08
N PHE A 308 59.89 45.57 56.21
CA PHE A 308 61.31 45.85 56.48
C PHE A 308 61.72 47.32 56.31
N SER A 309 60.84 48.17 55.79
CA SER A 309 61.11 49.61 55.58
C SER A 309 60.40 50.52 56.60
N GLN A 310 59.73 49.95 57.60
CA GLN A 310 59.09 50.67 58.72
C GLN A 310 59.70 50.37 60.11
N GLN A 311 60.85 49.68 60.17
CA GLN A 311 61.72 49.60 61.36
C GLN A 311 62.96 50.46 61.16
#